data_AF-A0A2U9S7Z9-F1
#
_entry.id   AF-A0A2U9S7Z9-F1
#
_cell.length_a   1.000
_cell.length_b   1.000
_cell.length_c   1.000
_cell.angle_alpha   90.00
_cell.angle_beta   90.00
_cell.angle_gamma   90.00
#
_symmetry.space_group_name_H-M   'P 1'
#
loop_
_entity.id
_entity.type
_entity.pdbx_description
1 polymer ?
#
loop_
_entity_poly.entity_id
_entity_poly.type
_entity_poly.pdbx_seq_one_letter_code
_entity_poly.pdbx_strand_id
1 'polypeptide(L)'
;MTNGLRLATHGGSFHCDEVLGYAILRRALPPEALATSRLMRTRDQSVIEAADIVWDVGGVFDPARRRFDHHQRGASMRPDGSPYSSAGLLWAAFGRDAVRAILAGRGDENVVGKIWTEMDEQVIRLVDLADNGKRPLPDFGDEGLDRAARIADGMALPSLVEVLNLPWDADVIDRALAEDERFARAAEIAGAFLDGRVEQIRARIAARDIVLETHARSADPRVLELDRGMPWQGPAHDADLPVLFAVYPDKGGDAWMVGCMPPEPGSFAQKLPLPAAWAGLRDAELARASGVPDAVFCHLKRFVGAARSRDGALAMARLALAAVNESSASEPVLKVR
;
A
#
# COMPACT_ATOMS: atom_id res chain seq x y z
N MET A 1 37.38 1.36 3.67
CA MET A 1 36.75 0.04 3.80
C MET A 1 35.75 0.15 4.94
N THR A 2 34.46 0.06 4.64
CA THR A 2 33.42 -0.01 5.67
C THR A 2 33.54 -1.38 6.35
N ASN A 3 33.73 -1.40 7.67
CA ASN A 3 33.67 -2.65 8.43
C ASN A 3 32.22 -3.16 8.45
N GLY A 4 32.06 -4.48 8.35
CA GLY A 4 30.77 -5.14 8.51
C GLY A 4 30.19 -4.92 9.91
N LEU A 5 28.87 -4.95 10.00
CA LEU A 5 28.13 -4.72 11.25
C LEU A 5 27.70 -6.04 11.87
N ARG A 6 27.72 -6.09 13.20
CA ARG A 6 27.11 -7.12 14.03
C ARG A 6 25.68 -6.68 14.34
N LEU A 7 24.71 -7.35 13.74
CA LEU A 7 23.28 -7.09 13.91
C LEU A 7 22.69 -8.15 14.84
N ALA A 8 21.96 -7.77 15.89
CA ALA A 8 21.37 -8.71 16.83
C ALA A 8 19.88 -8.50 17.06
N THR A 9 19.15 -9.61 17.11
CA THR A 9 17.74 -9.69 17.53
C THR A 9 17.49 -11.03 18.22
N HIS A 10 16.28 -11.31 18.71
CA HIS A 10 16.04 -12.57 19.40
C HIS A 10 16.01 -13.79 18.46
N GLY A 11 16.44 -14.94 19.00
CA GLY A 11 16.30 -16.26 18.34
C GLY A 11 14.96 -16.92 18.61
N GLY A 12 14.75 -18.14 18.11
CA GLY A 12 13.49 -18.87 18.30
C GLY A 12 12.44 -18.56 17.23
N SER A 13 11.17 -18.79 17.58
CA SER A 13 10.03 -18.23 16.85
C SER A 13 10.19 -16.72 16.70
N PHE A 14 9.71 -16.19 15.58
CA PHE A 14 9.79 -14.79 15.23
C PHE A 14 8.43 -14.16 14.93
N HIS A 15 8.32 -12.85 15.12
CA HIS A 15 7.18 -12.03 14.79
C HIS A 15 7.50 -11.11 13.61
N CYS A 16 6.50 -10.34 13.20
CA CYS A 16 6.69 -9.35 12.14
C CYS A 16 7.53 -8.16 12.60
N ASP A 17 7.65 -7.93 13.91
CA ASP A 17 8.40 -6.81 14.45
C ASP A 17 9.87 -6.86 14.06
N GLU A 18 10.57 -7.89 14.50
CA GLU A 18 11.99 -8.06 14.25
C GLU A 18 12.30 -8.40 12.79
N VAL A 19 11.37 -9.06 12.08
CA VAL A 19 11.50 -9.37 10.65
C VAL A 19 11.43 -8.09 9.82
N LEU A 20 10.45 -7.23 10.09
CA LEU A 20 10.32 -5.94 9.41
C LEU A 20 11.46 -4.99 9.81
N GLY A 21 11.86 -5.01 11.08
CA GLY A 21 13.05 -4.31 11.57
C GLY A 21 14.30 -4.67 10.77
N TYR A 22 14.55 -5.96 10.54
CA TYR A 22 15.66 -6.40 9.71
C TYR A 22 15.51 -5.97 8.23
N ALA A 23 14.30 -6.04 7.67
CA ALA A 23 14.03 -5.57 6.32
C ALA A 23 14.34 -4.07 6.16
N ILE A 24 13.95 -3.22 7.13
CA ILE A 24 14.26 -1.79 7.17
C ILE A 24 15.78 -1.57 7.17
N LEU A 25 16.51 -2.24 8.08
CA LEU A 25 17.97 -2.12 8.18
C LEU A 25 18.66 -2.55 6.89
N ARG A 26 18.19 -3.62 6.25
CA ARG A 26 18.71 -4.12 4.97
C ARG A 26 18.57 -3.12 3.81
N ARG A 27 17.66 -2.15 3.89
CA ARG A 27 17.52 -1.07 2.89
C ARG A 27 18.25 0.21 3.31
N ALA A 28 18.24 0.52 4.61
CA ALA A 28 18.83 1.75 5.12
C ALA A 28 20.35 1.73 5.18
N LEU A 29 20.96 0.56 5.46
CA LEU A 29 22.40 0.44 5.65
C LEU A 29 23.13 0.34 4.30
N PRO A 30 24.36 0.89 4.19
CA PRO A 30 25.13 0.83 2.96
C PRO A 30 25.36 -0.62 2.47
N PRO A 31 25.23 -0.90 1.16
CA PRO A 31 25.42 -2.25 0.61
C PRO A 31 26.78 -2.87 0.97
N GLU A 32 27.83 -2.06 1.00
CA GLU A 32 29.19 -2.48 1.36
C GLU A 32 29.33 -2.88 2.84
N ALA A 33 28.57 -2.24 3.73
CA ALA A 33 28.51 -2.64 5.13
C ALA A 33 27.73 -3.96 5.26
N LEU A 34 26.55 -4.04 4.63
CA LEU A 34 25.70 -5.23 4.64
C LEU A 34 26.39 -6.48 4.09
N ALA A 35 27.21 -6.35 3.04
CA ALA A 35 27.93 -7.46 2.42
C ALA A 35 28.89 -8.19 3.37
N THR A 36 29.35 -7.51 4.44
CA THR A 36 30.26 -8.08 5.44
C THR A 36 29.63 -8.16 6.83
N SER A 37 28.37 -7.75 6.98
CA SER A 37 27.61 -7.81 8.22
C SER A 37 27.18 -9.24 8.55
N ARG A 38 26.95 -9.50 9.84
CA ARG A 38 26.38 -10.76 10.33
C ARG A 38 25.16 -10.48 11.18
N LEU A 39 24.07 -11.19 10.89
CA LEU A 39 22.90 -11.28 11.75
C LEU A 39 23.13 -12.37 12.79
N MET A 40 22.89 -12.08 14.06
CA MET A 40 22.93 -13.03 15.16
C MET A 40 21.57 -13.01 15.84
N ARG A 41 20.85 -14.13 15.75
CA ARG A 41 19.56 -14.31 16.42
C ARG A 41 19.79 -15.02 17.75
N THR A 42 19.69 -14.29 18.85
CA THR A 42 20.19 -14.74 20.16
C THR A 42 19.49 -14.07 21.33
N ARG A 43 19.55 -14.70 22.51
CA ARG A 43 19.22 -14.08 23.80
C ARG A 43 20.44 -14.03 24.74
N ASP A 44 21.62 -14.34 24.22
CA ASP A 44 22.88 -14.25 24.96
C ASP A 44 23.28 -12.78 25.13
N GLN A 45 23.27 -12.32 26.38
CA GLN A 45 23.57 -10.94 26.75
C GLN A 45 24.96 -10.49 26.27
N SER A 46 25.96 -11.37 26.27
CA SER A 46 27.31 -11.03 25.83
C SER A 46 27.38 -10.75 24.33
N VAL A 47 26.60 -11.49 23.53
CA VAL A 47 26.48 -11.26 22.08
C VAL A 47 25.71 -9.97 21.80
N ILE A 48 24.63 -9.73 22.56
CA ILE A 48 23.81 -8.52 22.45
C ILE A 48 24.63 -7.26 22.78
N GLU A 49 25.42 -7.30 23.83
CA GLU A 49 26.28 -6.17 24.23
C GLU A 49 27.36 -5.87 23.19
N ALA A 50 27.92 -6.91 22.56
CA ALA A 50 28.95 -6.80 21.54
C ALA A 50 28.46 -6.45 20.13
N ALA A 51 27.14 -6.32 19.92
CA ALA A 51 26.53 -6.00 18.63
C ALA A 51 26.50 -4.49 18.35
N ASP A 52 26.56 -4.12 17.07
CA ASP A 52 26.53 -2.73 16.62
C ASP A 52 25.12 -2.16 16.57
N ILE A 53 24.13 -2.97 16.19
CA ILE A 53 22.71 -2.62 16.17
C ILE A 53 21.93 -3.77 16.80
N VAL A 54 21.08 -3.44 17.77
CA VAL A 54 20.25 -4.41 18.47
C VAL A 54 18.80 -3.94 18.42
N TRP A 55 17.88 -4.85 18.11
CA TRP A 55 16.45 -4.60 18.16
C TRP A 55 15.72 -5.83 18.67
N ASP A 56 14.58 -5.59 19.32
CA ASP A 56 13.70 -6.63 19.84
C ASP A 56 14.35 -7.61 20.85
N VAL A 57 15.46 -7.21 21.43
CA VAL A 57 16.17 -7.95 22.48
C VAL A 57 17.08 -7.04 23.29
N GLY A 58 17.34 -7.41 24.54
CA GLY A 58 18.29 -6.73 25.43
C GLY A 58 17.65 -5.74 26.41
N GLY A 59 16.35 -5.44 26.29
CA GLY A 59 15.57 -4.64 27.21
C GLY A 59 15.96 -3.17 27.27
N VAL A 60 16.54 -2.63 26.18
CA VAL A 60 17.04 -1.24 26.13
C VAL A 60 16.60 -0.53 24.85
N PHE A 61 15.99 0.64 25.03
CA PHE A 61 15.85 1.65 23.99
C PHE A 61 16.84 2.79 24.21
N ASP A 62 17.80 2.91 23.30
CA ASP A 62 18.77 4.01 23.25
C ASP A 62 19.21 4.20 21.78
N PRO A 63 18.60 5.14 21.03
CA PRO A 63 18.95 5.41 19.64
C PRO A 63 20.41 5.82 19.44
N ALA A 64 21.02 6.52 20.41
CA ALA A 64 22.42 6.95 20.31
C ALA A 64 23.38 5.76 20.38
N ARG A 65 23.01 4.72 21.14
CA ARG A 65 23.71 3.42 21.21
C ARG A 65 23.16 2.39 20.23
N ARG A 66 22.23 2.76 19.35
CA ARG A 66 21.58 1.88 18.36
C ARG A 66 20.96 0.64 19.01
N ARG A 67 20.22 0.87 20.09
CA ARG A 67 19.41 -0.14 20.81
C ARG A 67 17.95 0.20 20.64
N PHE A 68 17.18 -0.73 20.09
CA PHE A 68 15.80 -0.53 19.64
C PHE A 68 14.90 -1.65 20.17
N ASP A 69 14.92 -1.87 21.47
CA ASP A 69 13.98 -2.80 22.14
C ASP A 69 12.81 -2.01 22.75
N HIS A 70 11.65 -2.64 22.86
CA HIS A 70 10.42 -2.10 23.44
C HIS A 70 9.91 -2.92 24.65
N HIS A 71 10.56 -4.03 25.02
CA HIS A 71 10.11 -4.90 26.12
C HIS A 71 10.30 -4.33 27.54
N GLN A 72 11.04 -3.23 27.69
CA GLN A 72 11.33 -2.60 28.98
C GLN A 72 10.10 -1.95 29.63
N ARG A 73 10.10 -1.90 30.97
CA ARG A 73 9.11 -1.08 31.70
C ARG A 73 9.26 0.39 31.32
N GLY A 74 8.13 1.02 30.97
CA GLY A 74 8.15 2.41 30.48
C GLY A 74 8.69 2.54 29.06
N ALA A 75 8.48 1.52 28.22
CA ALA A 75 8.76 1.56 26.80
C ALA A 75 8.20 2.83 26.13
N SER A 76 8.87 3.24 25.05
CA SER A 76 8.50 4.47 24.35
C SER A 76 7.13 4.38 23.72
N MET A 77 6.36 5.45 23.85
CA MET A 77 5.05 5.60 23.26
C MET A 77 5.12 6.63 22.12
N ARG A 78 4.28 6.42 21.10
CA ARG A 78 4.01 7.40 20.04
C ARG A 78 3.33 8.65 20.63
N PRO A 79 3.37 9.79 19.93
CA PRO A 79 2.74 11.04 20.41
C PRO A 79 1.25 10.92 20.74
N ASP A 80 0.54 10.00 20.09
CA ASP A 80 -0.89 9.72 20.30
C ASP A 80 -1.15 8.71 21.44
N GLY A 81 -0.11 8.22 22.12
CA GLY A 81 -0.21 7.23 23.18
C GLY A 81 -0.35 5.79 22.70
N SER A 82 -0.20 5.50 21.40
CA SER A 82 0.00 4.13 20.90
C SER A 82 1.43 3.65 21.18
N PRO A 83 1.67 2.36 21.44
CA PRO A 83 3.00 1.86 21.75
C PRO A 83 3.86 1.78 20.47
N TYR A 84 5.18 1.84 20.64
CA TYR A 84 6.12 1.39 19.60
C TYR A 84 6.46 -0.10 19.79
N SER A 85 6.70 -0.81 18.70
CA SER A 85 7.53 -2.02 18.70
C SER A 85 8.91 -1.70 18.10
N SER A 86 9.80 -2.68 18.03
CA SER A 86 11.18 -2.47 17.54
C SER A 86 11.23 -2.00 16.08
N ALA A 87 10.32 -2.47 15.23
CA ALA A 87 10.11 -2.03 13.85
C ALA A 87 9.78 -0.55 13.80
N GLY A 88 8.86 -0.05 14.64
CA GLY A 88 8.55 1.36 14.77
C GLY A 88 9.74 2.21 15.20
N LEU A 89 10.51 1.74 16.18
CA LEU A 89 11.72 2.40 16.65
C LEU A 89 12.79 2.47 15.55
N LEU A 90 12.97 1.38 14.80
CA LEU A 90 13.89 1.32 13.65
C LEU A 90 13.39 2.16 12.49
N TRP A 91 12.09 2.21 12.22
CA TRP A 91 11.52 3.07 11.18
C TRP A 91 11.72 4.55 11.49
N ALA A 92 11.57 4.95 12.75
CA ALA A 92 11.85 6.30 13.20
C ALA A 92 13.32 6.69 12.99
N ALA A 93 14.26 5.77 13.24
CA ALA A 93 15.69 6.03 13.13
C ALA A 93 16.24 5.90 11.70
N PHE A 94 15.79 4.91 10.94
CA PHE A 94 16.39 4.48 9.66
C PHE A 94 15.41 4.50 8.48
N GLY A 95 14.10 4.68 8.71
CA GLY A 95 13.08 4.55 7.67
C GLY A 95 13.27 5.51 6.51
N ARG A 96 13.73 6.74 6.76
CA ARG A 96 14.02 7.70 5.68
C ARG A 96 15.18 7.25 4.80
N ASP A 97 16.22 6.67 5.38
CA ASP A 97 17.35 6.11 4.62
C ASP A 97 16.91 4.91 3.79
N ALA A 98 16.07 4.03 4.35
CA ALA A 98 15.46 2.93 3.61
C ALA A 98 14.65 3.43 2.40
N VAL A 99 13.80 4.44 2.59
CA VAL A 99 13.01 5.05 1.50
C VAL A 99 13.94 5.64 0.42
N ARG A 100 14.96 6.43 0.81
CA ARG A 100 15.92 7.01 -0.16
C ARG A 100 16.59 5.93 -1.00
N ALA A 101 17.02 4.84 -0.37
CA ALA A 101 17.66 3.72 -1.05
C ALA A 101 16.72 3.05 -2.07
N ILE A 102 15.47 2.78 -1.68
CA ILE A 102 14.45 2.19 -2.57
C ILE A 102 14.14 3.12 -3.76
N LEU A 103 14.01 4.41 -3.50
CA LEU A 103 13.72 5.38 -4.55
C LEU A 103 14.86 5.52 -5.56
N ALA A 104 16.11 5.29 -5.14
CA ALA A 104 17.30 5.41 -5.99
C ALA A 104 17.33 6.74 -6.77
N GLY A 105 17.04 7.85 -6.08
CA GLY A 105 17.02 9.21 -6.65
C GLY A 105 15.73 9.61 -7.39
N ARG A 106 14.69 8.75 -7.42
CA ARG A 106 13.39 9.04 -8.06
C ARG A 106 12.43 9.87 -7.19
N GLY A 107 12.96 10.72 -6.32
CA GLY A 107 12.21 11.61 -5.44
C GLY A 107 13.14 12.49 -4.59
N ASP A 108 12.68 13.69 -4.26
CA ASP A 108 13.37 14.60 -3.34
C ASP A 108 13.02 14.31 -1.87
N GLU A 109 13.55 15.11 -0.94
CA GLU A 109 13.28 14.95 0.49
C GLU A 109 11.80 15.16 0.88
N ASN A 110 11.03 15.91 0.07
CA ASN A 110 9.59 16.06 0.30
C ASN A 110 8.86 14.75 -0.03
N VAL A 111 9.20 14.13 -1.17
CA VAL A 111 8.68 12.80 -1.54
C VAL A 111 9.08 11.75 -0.51
N VAL A 112 10.34 11.73 -0.07
CA VAL A 112 10.82 10.83 0.99
C VAL A 112 10.01 11.03 2.27
N GLY A 113 9.80 12.27 2.70
CA GLY A 113 9.02 12.59 3.90
C GLY A 113 7.58 12.11 3.82
N LYS A 114 6.90 12.35 2.68
CA LYS A 114 5.52 11.88 2.46
C LYS A 114 5.40 10.36 2.50
N ILE A 115 6.30 9.65 1.80
CA ILE A 115 6.32 8.19 1.81
C ILE A 115 6.61 7.69 3.23
N TRP A 116 7.57 8.29 3.93
CA TRP A 116 7.92 7.90 5.29
C TRP A 116 6.73 8.00 6.25
N THR A 117 6.00 9.12 6.21
CA THR A 117 4.82 9.35 7.05
C THR A 117 3.69 8.39 6.71
N GLU A 118 3.42 8.18 5.43
CA GLU A 118 2.34 7.29 5.01
C GLU A 118 2.63 5.82 5.31
N MET A 119 3.87 5.38 5.14
CA MET A 119 4.33 4.05 5.57
C MET A 119 4.24 3.88 7.09
N ASP A 120 4.65 4.89 7.87
CA ASP A 120 4.56 4.85 9.33
C ASP A 120 3.12 4.63 9.78
N GLU A 121 2.18 5.36 9.16
CA GLU A 121 0.75 5.29 9.46
C GLU A 121 0.12 3.95 9.04
N GLN A 122 0.35 3.52 7.81
CA GLN A 122 -0.44 2.45 7.18
C GLN A 122 0.18 1.06 7.35
N VAL A 123 1.45 0.97 7.73
CA VAL A 123 2.16 -0.30 7.86
C VAL A 123 2.80 -0.42 9.24
N ILE A 124 3.71 0.49 9.58
CA ILE A 124 4.57 0.35 10.77
C ILE A 124 3.73 0.40 12.04
N ARG A 125 2.82 1.37 12.16
CA ARG A 125 1.90 1.47 13.30
C ARG A 125 1.05 0.21 13.48
N LEU A 126 0.64 -0.45 12.39
CA LEU A 126 -0.16 -1.68 12.52
C LEU A 126 0.67 -2.84 13.07
N VAL A 127 1.96 -2.91 12.71
CA VAL A 127 2.91 -3.88 13.29
C VAL A 127 3.17 -3.55 14.76
N ASP A 128 3.42 -2.27 15.09
CA ASP A 128 3.62 -1.83 16.48
C ASP A 128 2.45 -2.22 17.37
N LEU A 129 1.22 -1.99 16.90
CA LEU A 129 0.01 -2.36 17.64
C LEU A 129 -0.08 -3.87 17.83
N ALA A 130 0.05 -4.64 16.76
CA ALA A 130 -0.07 -6.10 16.78
C ALA A 130 0.94 -6.73 17.75
N ASP A 131 2.19 -6.29 17.70
CA ASP A 131 3.28 -6.81 18.51
C ASP A 131 3.12 -6.45 20.00
N ASN A 132 2.54 -5.29 20.31
CA ASN A 132 2.15 -4.90 21.67
C ASN A 132 0.80 -5.52 22.12
N GLY A 133 0.31 -6.55 21.43
CA GLY A 133 -0.94 -7.26 21.77
C GLY A 133 -2.21 -6.41 21.60
N LYS A 134 -2.15 -5.34 20.81
CA LYS A 134 -3.29 -4.48 20.48
C LYS A 134 -3.79 -4.82 19.08
N ARG A 135 -5.11 -4.86 18.91
CA ARG A 135 -5.69 -5.05 17.58
C ARG A 135 -5.44 -3.79 16.74
N PRO A 136 -4.87 -3.92 15.52
CA PRO A 136 -4.64 -2.79 14.62
C PRO A 136 -5.94 -2.23 14.01
N LEU A 137 -7.06 -2.96 14.14
CA LEU A 137 -8.38 -2.52 13.71
C LEU A 137 -9.24 -2.13 14.92
N PRO A 138 -10.06 -1.07 14.81
CA PRO A 138 -11.01 -0.71 15.85
C PRO A 138 -11.89 -1.90 16.22
N ASP A 139 -12.15 -2.07 17.52
CA ASP A 139 -13.26 -2.92 17.95
C ASP A 139 -14.55 -2.20 17.54
N PHE A 140 -15.15 -2.66 16.44
CA PHE A 140 -16.35 -2.05 15.91
C PHE A 140 -17.58 -2.33 16.78
N GLY A 141 -17.47 -3.16 17.83
CA GLY A 141 -18.58 -3.51 18.73
C GLY A 141 -19.72 -4.29 18.05
N ASP A 142 -19.55 -4.62 16.77
CA ASP A 142 -20.47 -5.37 15.93
C ASP A 142 -19.77 -6.67 15.54
N GLU A 143 -20.33 -7.81 15.95
CA GLU A 143 -19.76 -9.14 15.69
C GLU A 143 -19.54 -9.41 14.19
N GLY A 144 -20.34 -8.81 13.31
CA GLY A 144 -20.19 -8.91 11.87
C GLY A 144 -18.98 -8.14 11.34
N LEU A 145 -18.76 -6.92 11.82
CA LEU A 145 -17.57 -6.12 11.49
C LEU A 145 -16.30 -6.73 12.11
N ASP A 146 -16.40 -7.25 13.33
CA ASP A 146 -15.31 -7.98 14.00
C ASP A 146 -14.97 -9.29 13.28
N ARG A 147 -15.96 -9.98 12.68
CA ARG A 147 -15.71 -11.13 11.78
C ARG A 147 -15.00 -10.69 10.49
N ALA A 148 -15.41 -9.58 9.88
CA ALA A 148 -14.74 -9.07 8.68
C ALA A 148 -13.28 -8.65 8.97
N ALA A 149 -13.05 -8.00 10.11
CA ALA A 149 -11.72 -7.66 10.61
C ALA A 149 -10.84 -8.92 10.79
N ARG A 150 -11.37 -9.98 11.42
CA ARG A 150 -10.67 -11.28 11.55
C ARG A 150 -10.33 -11.94 10.21
N ILE A 151 -11.24 -11.86 9.23
CA ILE A 151 -10.98 -12.41 7.89
C ILE A 151 -9.86 -11.62 7.20
N ALA A 152 -9.84 -10.30 7.34
CA ALA A 152 -8.80 -9.45 6.81
C ALA A 152 -7.44 -9.68 7.51
N ASP A 153 -7.46 -9.97 8.82
CA ASP A 153 -6.27 -10.24 9.64
C ASP A 153 -5.51 -11.48 9.15
N GLY A 154 -6.20 -12.53 8.69
CA GLY A 154 -5.57 -13.74 8.15
C GLY A 154 -4.67 -13.54 6.92
N MET A 155 -4.69 -12.34 6.30
CA MET A 155 -3.80 -11.94 5.20
C MET A 155 -2.97 -10.69 5.54
N ALA A 156 -3.00 -10.24 6.80
CA ALA A 156 -2.16 -9.14 7.27
C ALA A 156 -0.69 -9.57 7.35
N LEU A 157 0.22 -8.60 7.24
CA LEU A 157 1.66 -8.87 7.26
C LEU A 157 2.11 -9.63 8.53
N PRO A 158 1.63 -9.28 9.75
CA PRO A 158 1.93 -10.07 10.95
C PRO A 158 1.57 -11.55 10.83
N SER A 159 0.36 -11.87 10.41
CA SER A 159 -0.09 -13.26 10.23
C SER A 159 0.66 -13.97 9.11
N LEU A 160 1.03 -13.26 8.03
CA LEU A 160 1.86 -13.83 6.96
C LEU A 160 3.25 -14.20 7.48
N VAL A 161 3.86 -13.36 8.30
CA VAL A 161 5.17 -13.67 8.91
C VAL A 161 5.03 -14.84 9.90
N GLU A 162 3.97 -14.86 10.70
CA GLU A 162 3.72 -15.91 11.69
C GLU A 162 3.69 -17.31 11.04
N VAL A 163 3.01 -17.49 9.90
CA VAL A 163 2.92 -18.79 9.21
C VAL A 163 4.26 -19.30 8.66
N LEU A 164 5.29 -18.45 8.59
CA LEU A 164 6.64 -18.85 8.16
C LEU A 164 7.46 -19.46 9.30
N ASN A 165 7.02 -19.33 10.55
CA ASN A 165 7.68 -19.97 11.69
C ASN A 165 7.78 -21.48 11.53
N LEU A 166 8.82 -22.04 12.15
CA LEU A 166 8.97 -23.49 12.22
C LEU A 166 7.84 -24.08 13.09
N PRO A 167 7.04 -25.04 12.58
CA PRO A 167 5.99 -25.66 13.36
C PRO A 167 6.53 -26.31 14.64
N TRP A 168 5.68 -26.40 15.66
CA TRP A 168 6.04 -26.96 16.97
C TRP A 168 6.42 -28.45 16.88
N ASP A 169 5.84 -29.17 15.92
CA ASP A 169 6.01 -30.61 15.66
C ASP A 169 7.06 -30.91 14.58
N ALA A 170 7.80 -29.91 14.11
CA ALA A 170 8.86 -30.12 13.13
C ALA A 170 10.02 -30.92 13.72
N ASP A 171 10.32 -32.08 13.12
CA ASP A 171 11.49 -32.91 13.42
C ASP A 171 12.67 -32.45 12.56
N VAL A 172 13.59 -31.68 13.17
CA VAL A 172 14.76 -31.10 12.51
C VAL A 172 16.02 -31.34 13.34
N ILE A 173 17.16 -31.55 12.66
CA ILE A 173 18.44 -31.84 13.31
C ILE A 173 18.95 -30.62 14.11
N ASP A 174 18.87 -29.44 13.51
CA ASP A 174 19.24 -28.17 14.14
C ASP A 174 18.07 -27.20 14.02
N ARG A 175 17.31 -27.06 15.11
CA ARG A 175 16.14 -26.19 15.18
C ARG A 175 16.51 -24.72 15.05
N ALA A 176 17.61 -24.28 15.66
CA ALA A 176 18.02 -22.88 15.61
C ALA A 176 18.38 -22.48 14.17
N LEU A 177 19.15 -23.33 13.48
CA LEU A 177 19.47 -23.11 12.07
C LEU A 177 18.20 -23.08 11.19
N ALA A 178 17.28 -24.03 11.39
CA ALA A 178 16.02 -24.08 10.63
C ALA A 178 15.11 -22.86 10.88
N GLU A 179 15.08 -22.34 12.11
CA GLU A 179 14.37 -21.11 12.47
C GLU A 179 15.03 -19.87 11.83
N ASP A 180 16.36 -19.83 11.77
CA ASP A 180 17.12 -18.74 11.13
C ASP A 180 16.94 -18.69 9.61
N GLU A 181 16.91 -19.84 8.94
CA GLU A 181 16.62 -19.92 7.50
C GLU A 181 15.20 -19.42 7.19
N ARG A 182 14.22 -19.77 8.03
CA ARG A 182 12.83 -19.30 7.90
C ARG A 182 12.70 -17.81 8.18
N PHE A 183 13.41 -17.30 9.18
CA PHE A 183 13.49 -15.86 9.43
C PHE A 183 14.04 -15.10 8.24
N ALA A 184 15.12 -15.60 7.62
CA ALA A 184 15.70 -14.98 6.44
C ALA A 184 14.68 -14.92 5.29
N ARG A 185 13.91 -16.00 5.10
CA ARG A 185 12.83 -16.03 4.10
C ARG A 185 11.70 -15.06 4.42
N ALA A 186 11.30 -14.94 5.68
CA ALA A 186 10.31 -13.96 6.11
C ALA A 186 10.78 -12.52 5.85
N ALA A 187 12.05 -12.24 6.13
CA ALA A 187 12.65 -10.93 5.87
C ALA A 187 12.75 -10.58 4.39
N GLU A 188 12.97 -11.56 3.50
CA GLU A 188 12.89 -11.34 2.05
C GLU A 188 11.48 -10.92 1.62
N ILE A 189 10.44 -11.58 2.14
CA ILE A 189 9.04 -11.27 1.81
C ILE A 189 8.66 -9.90 2.36
N ALA A 190 8.97 -9.62 3.62
CA ALA A 190 8.73 -8.30 4.23
C ALA A 190 9.49 -7.19 3.49
N GLY A 191 10.72 -7.47 3.05
CA GLY A 191 11.49 -6.56 2.22
C GLY A 191 10.86 -6.28 0.85
N ALA A 192 10.39 -7.31 0.14
CA ALA A 192 9.70 -7.14 -1.13
C ALA A 192 8.39 -6.35 -0.98
N PHE A 193 7.65 -6.60 0.10
CA PHE A 193 6.47 -5.81 0.45
C PHE A 193 6.81 -4.35 0.70
N LEU A 194 7.86 -4.07 1.50
CA LEU A 194 8.33 -2.72 1.79
C LEU A 194 8.69 -1.97 0.50
N ASP A 195 9.50 -2.59 -0.36
CA ASP A 195 9.92 -2.02 -1.64
C ASP A 195 8.70 -1.70 -2.53
N GLY A 196 7.77 -2.64 -2.65
CA GLY A 196 6.54 -2.48 -3.45
C GLY A 196 5.61 -1.40 -2.91
N ARG A 197 5.43 -1.30 -1.59
CA ARG A 197 4.56 -0.29 -0.97
C ARG A 197 5.13 1.11 -1.11
N VAL A 198 6.45 1.28 -0.94
CA VAL A 198 7.15 2.54 -1.21
C VAL A 198 6.97 2.96 -2.67
N GLU A 199 7.15 2.03 -3.62
CA GLU A 199 6.94 2.32 -5.04
C GLU A 199 5.50 2.67 -5.38
N GLN A 200 4.52 2.03 -4.75
CA GLN A 200 3.11 2.32 -4.94
C GLN A 200 2.76 3.74 -4.47
N ILE A 201 3.24 4.14 -3.29
CA ILE A 201 3.03 5.50 -2.76
C ILE A 201 3.74 6.52 -3.66
N ARG A 202 5.00 6.28 -4.02
CA ARG A 202 5.76 7.13 -4.96
C ARG A 202 5.02 7.32 -6.28
N ALA A 203 4.49 6.24 -6.87
CA ALA A 203 3.76 6.30 -8.13
C ALA A 203 2.47 7.14 -8.01
N ARG A 204 1.76 7.07 -6.88
CA ARG A 204 0.59 7.91 -6.61
C ARG A 204 0.98 9.38 -6.45
N ILE A 205 2.05 9.68 -5.71
CA ILE A 205 2.57 11.05 -5.56
C ILE A 205 2.96 11.62 -6.93
N ALA A 206 3.68 10.85 -7.75
CA ALA A 206 4.09 11.30 -9.08
C ALA A 206 2.92 11.51 -10.06
N ALA A 207 1.82 10.76 -9.90
CA ALA A 207 0.62 10.96 -10.70
C ALA A 207 -0.14 12.24 -10.32
N ARG A 208 0.04 12.75 -9.10
CA ARG A 208 -0.77 13.85 -8.58
C ARG A 208 -0.69 15.10 -9.43
N ASP A 209 0.51 15.58 -9.72
CA ASP A 209 0.67 16.85 -10.43
C ASP A 209 0.18 16.73 -11.88
N ILE A 210 0.43 15.57 -12.52
CA ILE A 210 -0.08 15.26 -13.85
C ILE A 210 -1.62 15.30 -13.88
N VAL A 211 -2.29 14.72 -12.88
CA VAL A 211 -3.74 14.72 -12.77
C VAL A 211 -4.28 16.15 -12.63
N LEU A 212 -3.68 16.97 -11.78
CA LEU A 212 -4.11 18.35 -11.55
C LEU A 212 -3.91 19.23 -12.79
N GLU A 213 -2.76 19.13 -13.44
CA GLU A 213 -2.44 19.88 -14.67
C GLU A 213 -3.31 19.44 -15.85
N THR A 214 -3.61 18.15 -15.94
CA THR A 214 -4.53 17.61 -16.97
C THR A 214 -5.93 18.13 -16.72
N HIS A 215 -6.44 18.03 -15.50
CA HIS A 215 -7.77 18.52 -15.14
C HIS A 215 -7.91 20.02 -15.41
N ALA A 216 -6.92 20.84 -15.06
CA ALA A 216 -6.94 22.28 -15.30
C ALA A 216 -7.06 22.67 -16.78
N ARG A 217 -6.68 21.77 -17.70
CA ARG A 217 -6.76 21.95 -19.15
C ARG A 217 -7.92 21.18 -19.79
N SER A 218 -8.69 20.42 -19.01
CA SER A 218 -9.82 19.65 -19.52
C SER A 218 -10.91 20.56 -20.08
N ALA A 219 -11.45 20.21 -21.25
CA ALA A 219 -12.59 20.91 -21.84
C ALA A 219 -13.90 20.70 -21.04
N ASP A 220 -14.05 19.54 -20.40
CA ASP A 220 -15.09 19.24 -19.43
C ASP A 220 -14.41 18.78 -18.13
N PRO A 221 -14.53 19.50 -17.00
CA PRO A 221 -13.84 19.16 -15.76
C PRO A 221 -14.27 17.80 -15.17
N ARG A 222 -15.39 17.23 -15.65
CA ARG A 222 -15.86 15.89 -15.25
C ARG A 222 -15.13 14.77 -15.98
N VAL A 223 -14.36 15.06 -17.04
CA VAL A 223 -13.61 14.06 -17.82
C VAL A 223 -12.13 14.40 -17.79
N LEU A 224 -11.35 13.45 -17.29
CA LEU A 224 -9.89 13.54 -17.27
C LEU A 224 -9.32 12.73 -18.43
N GLU A 225 -8.60 13.38 -19.34
CA GLU A 225 -8.00 12.68 -20.47
C GLU A 225 -6.48 12.59 -20.30
N LEU A 226 -5.97 11.38 -20.12
CA LEU A 226 -4.59 11.14 -19.74
C LEU A 226 -3.83 10.44 -20.87
N ASP A 227 -2.60 10.88 -21.13
CA ASP A 227 -1.74 10.31 -22.18
C ASP A 227 -1.25 8.88 -21.87
N ARG A 228 -1.40 8.42 -20.62
CA ARG A 228 -1.05 7.05 -20.19
C ARG A 228 -1.87 6.62 -18.98
N GLY A 229 -2.00 5.30 -18.79
CA GLY A 229 -2.55 4.75 -17.55
C GLY A 229 -1.70 5.11 -16.32
N MET A 230 -2.33 5.63 -15.28
CA MET A 230 -1.70 6.01 -14.00
C MET A 230 -2.71 5.97 -12.84
N PRO A 231 -2.30 5.97 -11.57
CA PRO A 231 -3.22 5.98 -10.42
C PRO A 231 -3.87 7.37 -10.25
N TRP A 232 -4.89 7.68 -11.05
CA TRP A 232 -5.51 9.01 -11.12
C TRP A 232 -6.64 9.24 -10.10
N GLN A 233 -7.34 8.18 -9.69
CA GLN A 233 -8.52 8.30 -8.80
C GLN A 233 -8.15 8.90 -7.43
N GLY A 234 -7.07 8.43 -6.82
CA GLY A 234 -6.58 8.93 -5.52
C GLY A 234 -6.27 10.43 -5.57
N PRO A 235 -5.36 10.89 -6.44
CA PRO A 235 -5.06 12.31 -6.57
C PRO A 235 -6.27 13.20 -6.89
N ALA A 236 -7.19 12.73 -7.74
CA ALA A 236 -8.40 13.47 -8.06
C ALA A 236 -9.37 13.55 -6.87
N HIS A 237 -9.45 12.50 -6.05
CA HIS A 237 -10.20 12.51 -4.79
C HIS A 237 -9.57 13.44 -3.75
N ASP A 238 -8.24 13.33 -3.53
CA ASP A 238 -7.49 14.14 -2.56
C ASP A 238 -7.59 15.64 -2.85
N ALA A 239 -7.79 16.01 -4.11
CA ALA A 239 -7.94 17.39 -4.56
C ALA A 239 -9.41 17.83 -4.79
N ASP A 240 -10.38 16.99 -4.39
CA ASP A 240 -11.82 17.22 -4.53
C ASP A 240 -12.24 17.64 -5.95
N LEU A 241 -11.68 16.97 -6.97
CA LEU A 241 -12.00 17.27 -8.36
C LEU A 241 -13.39 16.72 -8.73
N PRO A 242 -14.17 17.41 -9.58
CA PRO A 242 -15.49 16.97 -10.03
C PRO A 242 -15.42 15.83 -11.08
N VAL A 243 -14.28 15.14 -11.19
CA VAL A 243 -14.03 14.08 -12.18
C VAL A 243 -15.00 12.92 -11.95
N LEU A 244 -15.67 12.50 -13.03
CA LEU A 244 -16.55 11.34 -13.08
C LEU A 244 -15.95 10.21 -13.91
N PHE A 245 -15.18 10.55 -14.95
CA PHE A 245 -14.53 9.60 -15.84
C PHE A 245 -13.08 10.00 -16.12
N ALA A 246 -12.22 9.00 -16.32
CA ALA A 246 -10.94 9.20 -16.97
C ALA A 246 -10.82 8.36 -18.25
N VAL A 247 -10.22 8.95 -19.28
CA VAL A 247 -9.93 8.32 -20.57
C VAL A 247 -8.41 8.23 -20.73
N TYR A 248 -7.89 7.04 -21.01
CA TYR A 248 -6.44 6.79 -21.09
C TYR A 248 -6.13 5.53 -21.91
N PRO A 249 -4.96 5.41 -22.55
CA PRO A 249 -4.60 4.20 -23.27
C PRO A 249 -4.43 3.03 -22.29
N ASP A 250 -4.80 1.84 -22.73
CA ASP A 250 -4.55 0.61 -21.99
C ASP A 250 -3.03 0.32 -21.90
N LYS A 251 -2.65 -0.72 -21.15
CA LYS A 251 -1.23 -1.04 -20.97
C LYS A 251 -0.55 -1.51 -22.26
N GLY A 252 -1.30 -2.09 -23.20
CA GLY A 252 -0.80 -2.55 -24.50
C GLY A 252 -0.71 -1.44 -25.56
N GLY A 253 -1.49 -0.37 -25.40
CA GLY A 253 -1.64 0.70 -26.39
C GLY A 253 -2.60 0.35 -27.54
N ASP A 254 -3.23 -0.83 -27.49
CA ASP A 254 -4.16 -1.34 -28.51
C ASP A 254 -5.59 -0.83 -28.31
N ALA A 255 -5.88 -0.28 -27.13
CA ALA A 255 -7.19 0.25 -26.77
C ALA A 255 -7.09 1.47 -25.85
N TRP A 256 -8.23 2.16 -25.70
CA TRP A 256 -8.43 3.27 -24.80
C TRP A 256 -9.52 2.94 -23.80
N MET A 257 -9.19 3.12 -22.54
CA MET A 257 -10.04 2.82 -21.38
C MET A 257 -10.91 4.02 -21.03
N VAL A 258 -12.10 3.75 -20.50
CA VAL A 258 -12.96 4.70 -19.80
C VAL A 258 -13.16 4.18 -18.38
N GLY A 259 -12.49 4.78 -17.40
CA GLY A 259 -12.63 4.40 -15.98
C GLY A 259 -13.55 5.36 -15.23
N CYS A 260 -14.43 4.82 -14.38
CA CYS A 260 -15.30 5.61 -13.51
C CYS A 260 -14.57 6.07 -12.23
N MET A 261 -15.00 7.21 -11.67
CA MET A 261 -14.59 7.69 -10.36
C MET A 261 -15.48 7.07 -9.25
N PRO A 262 -14.92 6.42 -8.23
CA PRO A 262 -15.70 5.99 -7.05
C PRO A 262 -16.12 7.20 -6.18
N PRO A 263 -17.21 7.08 -5.41
CA PRO A 263 -17.64 8.15 -4.50
C PRO A 263 -16.65 8.38 -3.36
N GLU A 264 -16.00 7.30 -2.91
CA GLU A 264 -15.03 7.28 -1.82
C GLU A 264 -13.84 6.38 -2.18
N PRO A 265 -12.63 6.61 -1.64
CA PRO A 265 -11.47 5.77 -1.91
C PRO A 265 -11.73 4.33 -1.48
N GLY A 266 -11.41 3.37 -2.37
CA GLY A 266 -11.62 1.94 -2.11
C GLY A 266 -13.05 1.44 -2.32
N SER A 267 -14.02 2.31 -2.59
CA SER A 267 -15.40 1.89 -2.89
C SER A 267 -15.50 1.21 -4.26
N PHE A 268 -16.30 0.14 -4.34
CA PHE A 268 -16.69 -0.49 -5.60
C PHE A 268 -17.85 0.24 -6.31
N ALA A 269 -18.54 1.14 -5.60
CA ALA A 269 -19.57 2.00 -6.20
C ALA A 269 -18.92 3.09 -7.07
N GLN A 270 -19.70 3.71 -7.96
CA GLN A 270 -19.22 4.74 -8.88
C GLN A 270 -20.05 6.01 -8.69
N LYS A 271 -19.41 7.19 -8.68
CA LYS A 271 -20.12 8.50 -8.70
C LYS A 271 -21.09 8.53 -9.88
N LEU A 272 -20.64 8.01 -11.02
CA LEU A 272 -21.48 7.76 -12.18
C LEU A 272 -21.05 6.45 -12.89
N PRO A 273 -21.82 5.36 -12.77
CA PRO A 273 -21.56 4.15 -13.55
C PRO A 273 -21.86 4.38 -15.04
N LEU A 274 -21.21 3.61 -15.91
CA LEU A 274 -21.55 3.57 -17.33
C LEU A 274 -23.03 3.13 -17.55
N PRO A 275 -23.66 3.49 -18.69
CA PRO A 275 -25.05 3.15 -18.99
C PRO A 275 -25.41 1.68 -18.76
N ALA A 276 -26.58 1.45 -18.18
CA ALA A 276 -27.07 0.09 -17.86
C ALA A 276 -27.18 -0.79 -19.12
N ALA A 277 -27.59 -0.21 -20.24
CA ALA A 277 -27.71 -0.89 -21.53
C ALA A 277 -26.37 -1.43 -22.07
N TRP A 278 -25.23 -0.96 -21.55
CA TRP A 278 -23.90 -1.41 -21.98
C TRP A 278 -23.35 -2.56 -21.14
N ALA A 279 -23.94 -2.83 -19.98
CA ALA A 279 -23.39 -3.71 -18.96
C ALA A 279 -23.08 -5.12 -19.51
N GLY A 280 -21.80 -5.50 -19.53
CA GLY A 280 -21.36 -6.83 -19.97
C GLY A 280 -21.30 -7.02 -21.48
N LEU A 281 -21.69 -6.02 -22.27
CA LEU A 281 -21.63 -6.09 -23.73
C LEU A 281 -20.20 -5.93 -24.24
N ARG A 282 -19.94 -6.53 -25.41
CA ARG A 282 -18.65 -6.52 -26.11
C ARG A 282 -18.82 -6.25 -27.59
N ASP A 283 -17.77 -5.72 -28.20
CA ASP A 283 -17.58 -5.55 -29.65
C ASP A 283 -18.86 -5.03 -30.35
N ALA A 284 -19.37 -5.76 -31.36
CA ALA A 284 -20.50 -5.33 -32.17
C ALA A 284 -21.79 -5.08 -31.38
N GLU A 285 -22.01 -5.80 -30.27
CA GLU A 285 -23.19 -5.59 -29.44
C GLU A 285 -23.09 -4.27 -28.67
N LEU A 286 -21.93 -3.99 -28.09
CA LEU A 286 -21.66 -2.73 -27.42
C LEU A 286 -21.66 -1.57 -28.40
N ALA A 287 -21.06 -1.74 -29.59
CA ALA A 287 -21.04 -0.71 -30.62
C ALA A 287 -22.46 -0.32 -31.06
N ARG A 288 -23.36 -1.29 -31.24
CA ARG A 288 -24.78 -1.01 -31.51
C ARG A 288 -25.48 -0.31 -30.36
N ALA A 289 -25.28 -0.77 -29.12
CA ALA A 289 -25.96 -0.23 -27.94
C ALA A 289 -25.47 1.16 -27.52
N SER A 290 -24.19 1.47 -27.77
CA SER A 290 -23.57 2.76 -27.45
C SER A 290 -23.61 3.75 -28.61
N GLY A 291 -23.75 3.27 -29.84
CA GLY A 291 -23.54 4.10 -31.04
C GLY A 291 -22.07 4.45 -31.30
N VAL A 292 -21.13 3.86 -30.57
CA VAL A 292 -19.67 4.06 -30.74
C VAL A 292 -19.11 2.88 -31.53
N PRO A 293 -18.77 3.03 -32.83
CA PRO A 293 -18.46 1.90 -33.71
C PRO A 293 -17.29 1.02 -33.28
N ASP A 294 -16.32 1.59 -32.58
CA ASP A 294 -15.08 0.94 -32.15
C ASP A 294 -15.06 0.59 -30.66
N ALA A 295 -16.23 0.63 -29.99
CA ALA A 295 -16.36 0.17 -28.60
C ALA A 295 -16.03 -1.33 -28.49
N VAL A 296 -15.21 -1.69 -27.50
CA VAL A 296 -14.64 -3.04 -27.33
C VAL A 296 -15.32 -3.80 -26.21
N PHE A 297 -15.46 -3.19 -25.03
CA PHE A 297 -16.15 -3.84 -23.92
C PHE A 297 -16.65 -2.83 -22.88
N CYS A 298 -17.66 -3.24 -22.11
CA CYS A 298 -18.08 -2.57 -20.88
C CYS A 298 -18.23 -3.62 -19.78
N HIS A 299 -17.60 -3.39 -18.63
CA HIS A 299 -17.68 -4.32 -17.51
C HIS A 299 -19.13 -4.46 -17.03
N LEU A 300 -19.55 -5.66 -16.63
CA LEU A 300 -20.93 -5.94 -16.17
C LEU A 300 -21.36 -5.03 -15.00
N LYS A 301 -20.43 -4.70 -14.11
CA LYS A 301 -20.63 -3.76 -12.99
C LYS A 301 -20.45 -2.28 -13.36
N ARG A 302 -20.18 -1.97 -14.63
CA ARG A 302 -20.21 -0.61 -15.22
C ARG A 302 -19.21 0.39 -14.64
N PHE A 303 -18.10 -0.08 -14.07
CA PHE A 303 -17.02 0.78 -13.55
C PHE A 303 -15.90 1.05 -14.56
N VAL A 304 -15.86 0.30 -15.67
CA VAL A 304 -14.87 0.47 -16.73
C VAL A 304 -15.43 0.01 -18.07
N GLY A 305 -15.03 0.67 -19.14
CA GLY A 305 -15.20 0.23 -20.52
C GLY A 305 -13.96 0.54 -21.35
N ALA A 306 -13.99 0.16 -22.62
CA ALA A 306 -12.92 0.47 -23.57
C ALA A 306 -13.42 0.60 -25.00
N ALA A 307 -12.69 1.38 -25.80
CA ALA A 307 -12.81 1.48 -27.25
C ALA A 307 -11.42 1.30 -27.90
N ARG A 308 -11.35 1.05 -29.20
CA ARG A 308 -10.04 0.91 -29.89
C ARG A 308 -9.32 2.25 -30.00
N SER A 309 -10.06 3.35 -30.18
CA SER A 309 -9.51 4.68 -30.33
C SER A 309 -9.80 5.57 -29.12
N ARG A 310 -8.95 6.60 -28.97
CA ARG A 310 -9.12 7.70 -28.03
C ARG A 310 -10.49 8.36 -28.18
N ASP A 311 -10.87 8.66 -29.42
CA ASP A 311 -12.11 9.38 -29.72
C ASP A 311 -13.34 8.52 -29.41
N GLY A 312 -13.28 7.20 -29.63
CA GLY A 312 -14.30 6.25 -29.22
C GLY A 312 -14.49 6.23 -27.70
N ALA A 313 -13.40 6.13 -26.94
CA ALA A 313 -13.46 6.13 -25.48
C ALA A 313 -14.00 7.47 -24.92
N LEU A 314 -13.58 8.58 -25.51
CA LEU A 314 -14.09 9.91 -25.15
C LEU A 314 -15.58 10.07 -25.49
N ALA A 315 -16.03 9.53 -26.63
CA ALA A 315 -17.44 9.50 -27.01
C ALA A 315 -18.28 8.68 -26.01
N MET A 316 -17.78 7.51 -25.58
CA MET A 316 -18.43 6.71 -24.54
C MET A 316 -18.59 7.49 -23.23
N ALA A 317 -17.55 8.18 -22.76
CA ALA A 317 -17.62 8.99 -21.54
C ALA A 317 -18.65 10.12 -21.67
N ARG A 318 -18.70 10.82 -22.81
CA ARG A 318 -19.67 11.89 -23.07
C ARG A 318 -21.12 11.39 -23.12
N LEU A 319 -21.36 10.24 -23.76
CA LEU A 319 -22.68 9.62 -23.80
C LEU A 319 -23.15 9.19 -22.40
N ALA A 320 -22.24 8.66 -21.59
CA ALA A 320 -22.53 8.32 -20.20
C ALA A 320 -22.93 9.57 -19.37
N LEU A 321 -22.25 10.71 -19.58
CA LEU A 321 -22.63 11.99 -18.95
C LEU A 321 -24.01 12.49 -19.41
N ALA A 322 -24.31 12.37 -20.71
CA ALA A 322 -25.57 12.86 -21.28
C ALA A 322 -26.80 12.06 -20.79
N ALA A 323 -26.66 10.73 -20.65
CA ALA A 323 -27.74 9.86 -20.19
C ALA A 323 -28.30 10.21 -18.79
N VAL A 324 -27.49 10.87 -17.95
CA VAL A 324 -27.92 11.38 -16.63
C VAL A 324 -28.76 12.65 -16.74
N ASN A 325 -28.42 13.53 -17.68
CA ASN A 325 -29.15 14.78 -17.89
C ASN A 325 -30.57 14.51 -18.44
N GLU A 326 -30.73 13.47 -19.26
CA GLU A 326 -32.05 13.07 -19.77
C GLU A 326 -32.90 12.38 -18.70
N SER A 327 -32.29 11.57 -17.84
CA SER A 327 -32.99 10.91 -16.73
C SER A 327 -33.48 11.93 -15.68
N SER A 328 -32.65 12.93 -15.35
CA SER A 328 -33.00 13.99 -14.38
C SER A 328 -33.99 15.03 -14.92
N ALA A 329 -34.06 15.23 -16.25
CA ALA A 329 -35.08 16.08 -16.88
C ALA A 329 -36.46 15.39 -17.01
N SER A 330 -36.54 14.08 -16.76
CA SER A 330 -37.74 13.26 -16.95
C SER A 330 -38.53 12.95 -15.67
N GLU A 331 -38.05 13.37 -14.49
CA GLU A 331 -38.85 13.30 -13.25
C GLU A 331 -39.84 14.47 -13.19
N PRO A 332 -41.17 14.24 -13.30
CA PRO A 332 -42.13 15.30 -13.10
C PRO A 332 -42.11 15.68 -11.62
N VAL A 333 -41.87 16.97 -11.34
CA VAL A 333 -42.10 17.57 -10.02
C VAL A 333 -43.58 17.33 -9.66
N LEU A 334 -43.83 16.33 -8.82
CA LEU A 334 -45.10 16.12 -8.14
C LEU A 334 -45.30 17.31 -7.19
N LYS A 335 -45.93 18.37 -7.69
CA LYS A 335 -46.51 19.42 -6.87
C LYS A 335 -47.68 18.82 -6.10
N VAL A 336 -47.42 18.41 -4.86
CA VAL A 336 -48.47 18.13 -3.89
C VAL A 336 -49.08 19.48 -3.50
N ARG A 337 -50.37 19.65 -3.81
CA ARG A 337 -51.22 20.70 -3.24
C ARG A 337 -51.74 20.26 -1.88
#